data_AF-A0A1G4YF52-F1
#
_entry.id   AF-A0A1G4YF52-F1
#
_cell.length_a   1.000
_cell.length_b   1.000
_cell.length_c   1.000
_cell.angle_alpha   90.00
_cell.angle_beta   90.00
_cell.angle_gamma   90.00
#
_symmetry.space_group_name_H-M   'P 1'
#
loop_
_entity.id
_entity.type
_entity.pdbx_description
1 polymer ?
#
loop_
_entity_poly.entity_id
_entity_poly.type
_entity_poly.pdbx_seq_one_letter_code
_entity_poly.pdbx_strand_id
1 'polypeptide(L)'
;MSTPAPLHLDPATSNPATSNPATSNSATSNPATSNPAASNPAVHERPAPGRVRLRLVPTPGPSTQAVPVTQLVQRGVPALRPVLAPGPRPGAVPAGAAVRTGAPSPAGPPAPVAHRLLTMTLEAFSGLRPLAQLRAAYTLPVFTAITRGRRPAWCAAGSGPLLVGGVRVAEPVEGVAEVCAVARRNGRAHAVAARLEVIDGRWRCTALQVG
;
A
#
# COMPACT_ATOMS: atom_id res chain seq x y z
N MET A 1 78.31 23.40 -23.71
CA MET A 1 77.21 22.44 -23.94
C MET A 1 75.94 23.00 -23.32
N SER A 2 74.83 22.85 -24.05
CA SER A 2 73.43 23.13 -23.68
C SER A 2 72.78 24.36 -24.31
N THR A 3 71.96 24.03 -25.32
CA THR A 3 70.94 24.82 -26.02
C THR A 3 69.57 24.38 -25.46
N PRO A 4 68.54 25.24 -25.35
CA PRO A 4 67.16 24.78 -25.18
C PRO A 4 66.33 24.88 -26.48
N ALA A 5 65.46 23.89 -26.67
CA ALA A 5 64.50 23.71 -27.77
C ALA A 5 63.04 23.68 -27.21
N PRO A 6 62.00 23.81 -28.05
CA PRO A 6 60.77 24.52 -27.71
C PRO A 6 59.48 23.70 -27.50
N LEU A 7 58.52 24.37 -26.83
CA LEU A 7 57.04 24.45 -26.96
C LEU A 7 56.19 23.19 -27.20
N HIS A 8 55.26 22.97 -26.26
CA HIS A 8 54.23 21.92 -26.18
C HIS A 8 52.87 22.45 -26.68
N LEU A 9 52.17 21.69 -27.54
CA LEU A 9 50.83 21.97 -28.08
C LEU A 9 49.77 21.12 -27.36
N ASP A 10 48.66 21.75 -26.95
CA ASP A 10 47.50 21.13 -26.31
C ASP A 10 46.49 20.50 -27.30
N PRO A 11 45.67 19.51 -26.86
CA PRO A 11 44.81 18.72 -27.73
C PRO A 11 43.45 19.37 -28.07
N ALA A 12 42.97 19.06 -29.28
CA ALA A 12 41.72 19.53 -29.88
C ALA A 12 40.46 18.92 -29.26
N THR A 13 39.49 19.76 -28.89
CA THR A 13 38.08 19.39 -28.68
C THR A 13 37.32 19.33 -30.00
N SER A 14 36.62 18.22 -30.25
CA SER A 14 35.79 17.97 -31.43
C SER A 14 34.30 18.10 -31.07
N ASN A 15 33.54 18.89 -31.83
CA ASN A 15 32.07 18.95 -31.81
C ASN A 15 31.57 18.84 -33.27
N PRO A 16 30.64 17.93 -33.61
CA PRO A 16 30.02 17.91 -34.93
C PRO A 16 28.67 18.65 -35.00
N ALA A 17 28.37 19.06 -36.24
CA ALA A 17 27.43 20.09 -36.68
C ALA A 17 25.94 19.73 -36.66
N THR A 18 25.12 20.77 -36.49
CA THR A 18 23.70 20.81 -36.83
C THR A 18 23.53 21.06 -38.33
N SER A 19 22.70 20.25 -39.00
CA SER A 19 22.26 20.48 -40.38
C SER A 19 20.74 20.61 -40.41
N ASN A 20 20.19 21.61 -41.11
CA ASN A 20 18.91 21.52 -41.84
C ASN A 20 18.72 22.76 -42.77
N PRO A 21 18.35 22.57 -44.05
CA PRO A 21 18.10 23.66 -45.00
C PRO A 21 16.61 23.92 -45.36
N ALA A 22 16.34 25.20 -45.66
CA ALA A 22 15.54 25.83 -46.72
C ALA A 22 14.02 25.55 -46.97
N THR A 23 13.22 26.61 -46.72
CA THR A 23 12.12 27.26 -47.50
C THR A 23 11.01 26.46 -48.20
N SER A 24 9.75 26.88 -47.99
CA SER A 24 8.84 27.44 -49.03
C SER A 24 7.48 27.90 -48.44
N ASN A 25 7.04 29.10 -48.80
CA ASN A 25 5.71 29.67 -48.50
C ASN A 25 4.75 29.43 -49.69
N SER A 26 3.43 29.37 -49.47
CA SER A 26 2.41 30.11 -50.25
C SER A 26 0.95 29.89 -49.79
N ALA A 27 0.25 31.03 -49.72
CA ALA A 27 -1.15 31.33 -50.07
C ALA A 27 -2.35 30.78 -49.25
N THR A 28 -3.09 31.76 -48.72
CA THR A 28 -4.46 31.75 -48.19
C THR A 28 -5.49 31.28 -49.22
N SER A 29 -6.39 30.37 -48.84
CA SER A 29 -7.68 30.13 -49.51
C SER A 29 -8.63 29.45 -48.52
N ASN A 30 -9.69 30.14 -48.08
CA ASN A 30 -10.82 29.53 -47.35
C ASN A 30 -11.70 28.72 -48.32
N PRO A 31 -12.36 27.66 -47.84
CA PRO A 31 -13.75 27.48 -48.21
C PRO A 31 -14.68 27.09 -47.05
N ALA A 32 -15.96 27.06 -47.40
CA ALA A 32 -17.16 27.17 -46.59
C ALA A 32 -17.51 25.98 -45.68
N THR A 33 -18.42 26.32 -44.76
CA THR A 33 -19.30 25.52 -43.92
C THR A 33 -19.70 24.15 -44.46
N SER A 34 -19.35 23.10 -43.71
CA SER A 34 -20.07 21.81 -43.73
C SER A 34 -20.00 21.18 -42.34
N ASN A 35 -21.17 21.03 -41.72
CA ASN A 35 -21.39 20.56 -40.36
C ASN A 35 -21.24 19.02 -40.31
N PRO A 36 -20.42 18.41 -39.43
CA PRO A 36 -20.47 16.97 -39.21
C PRO A 36 -21.41 16.62 -38.05
N ALA A 37 -22.24 15.62 -38.31
CA ALA A 37 -23.19 15.01 -37.40
C ALA A 37 -22.54 14.52 -36.09
N ALA A 38 -23.34 14.58 -35.02
CA ALA A 38 -23.05 14.09 -33.69
C ALA A 38 -22.37 12.71 -33.69
N SER A 39 -21.13 12.66 -33.20
CA SER A 39 -20.49 11.43 -32.75
C SER A 39 -20.27 11.56 -31.25
N ASN A 40 -21.18 10.96 -30.49
CA ASN A 40 -21.11 10.89 -29.04
C ASN A 40 -19.89 10.04 -28.63
N PRO A 41 -19.00 10.49 -27.72
CA PRO A 41 -17.89 9.67 -27.27
C PRO A 41 -18.38 8.49 -26.41
N ALA A 42 -17.76 7.34 -26.62
CA ALA A 42 -18.12 6.06 -26.03
C ALA A 42 -18.26 6.11 -24.50
N VAL A 43 -19.40 5.62 -24.01
CA VAL A 43 -19.63 5.30 -22.60
C VAL A 43 -18.61 4.24 -22.19
N HIS A 44 -17.68 4.59 -21.30
CA HIS A 44 -16.87 3.60 -20.61
C HIS A 44 -17.79 2.73 -19.74
N GLU A 45 -18.13 1.53 -20.23
CA GLU A 45 -18.81 0.53 -19.43
C GLU A 45 -17.95 0.17 -18.20
N ARG A 46 -18.51 0.44 -17.03
CA ARG A 46 -17.98 0.01 -15.75
C ARG A 46 -17.96 -1.52 -15.73
N PRO A 47 -16.83 -2.19 -15.44
CA PRO A 47 -16.81 -3.65 -15.36
C PRO A 47 -17.78 -4.09 -14.25
N ALA A 48 -18.73 -4.95 -14.63
CA ALA A 48 -19.72 -5.51 -13.72
C ALA A 48 -19.03 -6.12 -12.48
N PRO A 49 -19.62 -6.03 -11.28
CA PRO A 49 -19.04 -6.61 -10.08
C PRO A 49 -18.86 -8.12 -10.29
N GLY A 50 -17.59 -8.54 -10.41
CA GLY A 50 -17.22 -9.93 -10.58
C GLY A 50 -17.88 -10.80 -9.50
N ARG A 51 -18.57 -11.86 -9.94
CA ARG A 51 -19.30 -12.79 -9.10
C ARG A 51 -18.33 -13.42 -8.08
N VAL A 52 -18.51 -13.10 -6.79
CA VAL A 52 -17.71 -13.71 -5.72
C VAL A 52 -18.05 -15.19 -5.64
N ARG A 53 -17.05 -16.06 -5.81
CA ARG A 53 -17.21 -17.52 -5.68
C ARG A 53 -16.64 -17.98 -4.35
N LEU A 54 -17.51 -18.41 -3.44
CA LEU A 54 -17.09 -19.08 -2.22
C LEU A 54 -16.63 -20.50 -2.57
N ARG A 55 -15.46 -20.89 -2.07
CA ARG A 55 -14.94 -22.25 -2.18
C ARG A 55 -14.76 -22.79 -0.77
N LEU A 56 -15.38 -23.93 -0.47
CA LEU A 56 -15.10 -24.67 0.75
C LEU A 56 -13.65 -25.17 0.66
N VAL A 57 -12.79 -24.66 1.54
CA VAL A 57 -11.41 -25.13 1.69
C VAL A 57 -11.39 -26.05 2.92
N PRO A 58 -10.95 -27.31 2.77
CA PRO A 58 -10.71 -28.16 3.92
C PRO A 58 -9.64 -27.51 4.78
N THR A 59 -10.05 -26.97 5.93
CA THR A 59 -9.11 -26.59 6.97
C THR A 59 -8.76 -27.86 7.73
N PRO A 60 -7.47 -28.12 8.03
CA PRO A 60 -7.14 -29.19 8.96
C PRO A 60 -7.83 -28.86 10.29
N GLY A 61 -8.93 -29.57 10.54
CA GLY A 61 -9.67 -29.47 11.79
C GLY A 61 -8.83 -30.00 12.95
N PRO A 62 -9.26 -29.74 14.20
CA PRO A 62 -8.63 -30.35 15.36
C PRO A 62 -8.60 -31.88 15.22
N SER A 63 -7.58 -32.51 15.81
CA SER A 63 -7.39 -33.96 15.76
C SER A 63 -8.67 -34.71 16.15
N THR A 64 -9.04 -35.72 15.36
CA THR A 64 -10.15 -36.65 15.62
C THR A 64 -9.95 -37.57 16.83
N GLN A 65 -8.91 -37.36 17.62
CA GLN A 65 -8.75 -38.09 18.88
C GLN A 65 -9.88 -37.69 19.84
N ALA A 66 -10.55 -38.70 20.38
CA ALA A 66 -11.62 -38.55 21.36
C ALA A 66 -11.05 -38.11 22.73
N VAL A 67 -10.56 -36.87 22.80
CA VAL A 67 -10.42 -36.16 24.08
C VAL A 67 -11.83 -35.72 24.50
N PRO A 68 -12.20 -35.78 25.79
CA PRO A 68 -13.49 -35.27 26.24
C PRO A 68 -13.58 -33.79 25.87
N VAL A 69 -14.43 -33.46 24.91
CA VAL A 69 -14.68 -32.09 24.49
C VAL A 69 -15.45 -31.43 25.63
N THR A 70 -14.84 -30.44 26.28
CA THR A 70 -15.56 -29.57 27.19
C THR A 70 -16.70 -28.91 26.42
N GLN A 71 -17.94 -29.32 26.68
CA GLN A 71 -19.10 -28.70 26.05
C GLN A 71 -19.33 -27.34 26.68
N LEU A 72 -18.81 -26.30 26.01
CA LEU A 72 -19.03 -24.90 26.39
C LEU A 72 -20.46 -24.42 26.10
N VAL A 73 -21.28 -25.25 25.46
CA VAL A 73 -22.66 -24.93 25.09
C VAL A 73 -23.57 -26.05 25.55
N GLN A 74 -24.53 -25.70 26.41
CA GLN A 74 -25.58 -26.61 26.84
C GLN A 74 -26.67 -26.68 25.77
N ARG A 75 -26.76 -27.81 25.06
CA ARG A 75 -27.77 -28.00 24.00
C ARG A 75 -29.18 -27.98 24.60
N GLY A 76 -30.10 -27.28 23.94
CA GLY A 76 -31.51 -27.19 24.36
C GLY A 76 -31.81 -26.05 25.35
N VAL A 77 -30.80 -25.32 25.83
CA VAL A 77 -31.01 -24.11 26.63
C VAL A 77 -31.00 -22.90 25.69
N PRO A 78 -32.06 -22.08 25.65
CA PRO A 78 -32.02 -20.81 24.95
C PRO A 78 -30.89 -19.96 25.55
N ALA A 79 -29.84 -19.70 24.78
CA ALA A 79 -28.84 -18.74 25.21
C ALA A 79 -29.54 -17.39 25.38
N LEU A 80 -29.46 -16.80 26.58
CA LEU A 80 -29.78 -15.38 26.80
C LEU A 80 -28.74 -14.55 26.04
N ARG A 81 -28.78 -14.58 24.72
CA ARG A 81 -28.04 -13.65 23.88
C ARG A 81 -28.80 -12.34 23.96
N PRO A 82 -28.16 -11.26 24.43
CA PRO A 82 -28.69 -9.93 24.17
C PRO A 82 -28.93 -9.85 22.66
N VAL A 83 -30.14 -9.43 22.27
CA VAL A 83 -30.40 -9.08 20.87
C VAL A 83 -29.59 -7.82 20.60
N LEU A 84 -28.34 -8.01 20.17
CA LEU A 84 -27.51 -6.93 19.67
C LEU A 84 -28.15 -6.50 18.35
N ALA A 85 -28.75 -5.32 18.34
CA ALA A 85 -29.15 -4.68 17.10
C ALA A 85 -27.93 -4.66 16.16
N PRO A 86 -28.08 -5.03 14.87
CA PRO A 86 -26.99 -4.89 13.91
C PRO A 86 -26.42 -3.48 14.00
N GLY A 87 -25.11 -3.38 14.24
CA GLY A 87 -24.43 -2.09 14.23
C GLY A 87 -24.69 -1.38 12.89
N PRO A 88 -24.61 -0.03 12.87
CA PRO A 88 -24.85 0.73 11.65
C PRO A 88 -23.98 0.18 10.50
N ARG A 89 -24.59 -0.01 9.32
CA ARG A 89 -23.87 -0.44 8.12
C ARG A 89 -22.66 0.47 7.92
N PRO A 90 -21.43 -0.08 7.75
CA PRO A 90 -20.28 0.72 7.33
C PRO A 90 -20.61 1.32 5.96
N GLY A 91 -21.00 2.60 5.94
CA GLY A 91 -21.49 3.24 4.72
C GLY A 91 -22.25 4.55 4.92
N ALA A 92 -22.77 4.82 6.12
CA ALA A 92 -23.29 6.14 6.46
C ALA A 92 -22.49 6.69 7.65
N VAL A 93 -21.34 7.29 7.35
CA VAL A 93 -20.76 8.25 8.31
C VAL A 93 -21.79 9.38 8.39
N PRO A 94 -22.38 9.70 9.55
CA PRO A 94 -23.18 10.91 9.65
C PRO A 94 -22.30 12.07 9.22
N ALA A 95 -22.74 12.79 8.18
CA ALA A 95 -22.15 14.06 7.78
C ALA A 95 -22.23 14.98 8.99
N GLY A 96 -21.13 15.11 9.75
CA GLY A 96 -21.12 15.89 10.98
C GLY A 96 -20.55 15.20 12.22
N ALA A 97 -19.96 14.00 12.13
CA ALA A 97 -18.92 13.64 13.10
C ALA A 97 -17.73 14.56 12.81
N ALA A 98 -17.80 15.78 13.35
CA ALA A 98 -16.75 16.77 13.23
C ALA A 98 -15.45 16.08 13.61
N VAL A 99 -14.55 15.94 12.63
CA VAL A 99 -13.13 15.76 12.90
C VAL A 99 -12.81 16.89 13.86
N ARG A 100 -12.65 16.58 15.14
CA ARG A 100 -12.08 17.54 16.07
C ARG A 100 -10.68 17.73 15.55
N THR A 101 -10.49 18.78 14.76
CA THR A 101 -9.17 19.23 14.34
C THR A 101 -8.51 19.76 15.61
N GLY A 102 -8.01 18.83 16.43
CA GLY A 102 -7.05 19.17 17.48
C GLY A 102 -5.85 19.84 16.82
N ALA A 103 -5.07 20.56 17.62
CA ALA A 103 -3.79 21.08 17.15
C ALA A 103 -3.03 19.96 16.43
N PRO A 104 -2.37 20.23 15.28
CA PRO A 104 -1.67 19.20 14.54
C PRO A 104 -0.69 18.52 15.48
N SER A 105 -0.83 17.20 15.64
CA SER A 105 0.10 16.40 16.44
C SER A 105 1.52 16.70 15.96
N PRO A 106 2.50 16.92 16.84
CA PRO A 106 3.88 17.19 16.43
C PRO A 106 4.47 16.04 15.59
N ALA A 107 3.91 14.84 15.67
CA ALA A 107 4.28 13.69 14.85
C ALA A 107 3.69 13.72 13.42
N GLY A 108 2.80 14.67 13.12
CA GLY A 108 2.06 14.75 11.87
C GLY A 108 0.96 13.69 11.74
N PRO A 109 0.22 13.69 10.61
CA PRO A 109 -0.87 12.75 10.38
C PRO A 109 -0.36 11.30 10.23
N PRO A 110 -1.07 10.29 10.79
CA PRO A 110 -0.63 8.89 10.76
C PRO A 110 -0.75 8.23 9.38
N ALA A 111 -1.70 8.66 8.54
CA ALA A 111 -2.00 8.03 7.24
C ALA A 111 -0.80 7.87 6.29
N PRO A 112 -0.02 8.92 5.97
CA PRO A 112 1.15 8.78 5.10
C PRO A 112 2.25 7.88 5.72
N VAL A 113 2.41 7.94 7.05
CA VAL A 113 3.40 7.10 7.76
C VAL A 113 2.97 5.64 7.71
N ALA A 114 1.70 5.34 7.95
CA ALA A 114 1.13 4.00 7.88
C ALA A 114 1.32 3.38 6.49
N HIS A 115 0.99 4.13 5.43
CA HIS A 115 1.17 3.68 4.05
C HIS A 115 2.64 3.35 3.76
N ARG A 116 3.57 4.27 4.07
CA ARG A 116 5.00 4.05 3.87
C ARG A 116 5.52 2.86 4.68
N LEU A 117 5.10 2.74 5.93
CA LEU A 117 5.53 1.66 6.83
C LEU A 117 5.09 0.30 6.30
N LEU A 118 3.83 0.13 5.91
CA LEU A 118 3.33 -1.15 5.38
C LEU A 118 4.03 -1.52 4.07
N THR A 119 4.19 -0.57 3.15
CA THR A 119 4.90 -0.80 1.88
C THR A 119 6.35 -1.25 2.12
N MET A 120 7.12 -0.49 2.91
CA MET A 120 8.51 -0.85 3.20
C MET A 120 8.63 -2.19 3.95
N THR A 121 7.67 -2.50 4.82
CA THR A 121 7.65 -3.76 5.56
C THR A 121 7.42 -4.95 4.64
N LEU A 122 6.45 -4.84 3.73
CA LEU A 122 6.14 -5.89 2.79
C LEU A 122 7.24 -6.06 1.72
N GLU A 123 7.87 -4.96 1.29
CA GLU A 123 9.10 -4.99 0.47
C GLU A 123 10.26 -5.68 1.19
N ALA A 124 10.43 -5.44 2.49
CA ALA A 124 11.47 -6.07 3.27
C ALA A 124 11.21 -7.58 3.45
N PHE A 125 9.95 -7.96 3.66
CA PHE A 125 9.55 -9.37 3.70
C PHE A 125 9.68 -10.07 2.35
N SER A 126 9.49 -9.36 1.24
CA SER A 126 9.76 -9.89 -0.10
C SER A 126 11.23 -9.86 -0.51
N GLY A 127 12.11 -9.28 0.31
CA GLY A 127 13.55 -9.19 0.04
C GLY A 127 13.96 -8.07 -0.91
N LEU A 128 13.02 -7.21 -1.32
CA LEU A 128 13.28 -6.02 -2.14
C LEU A 128 13.92 -4.88 -1.33
N ARG A 129 13.84 -4.95 0.01
CA ARG A 129 14.40 -3.94 0.92
C ARG A 129 15.15 -4.59 2.10
N PRO A 130 16.27 -4.02 2.56
CA PRO A 130 16.93 -4.47 3.79
C PRO A 130 16.05 -4.21 5.03
N LEU A 131 15.85 -5.24 5.88
CA LEU A 131 15.08 -5.12 7.13
C LEU A 131 15.61 -4.03 8.07
N ALA A 132 16.92 -3.77 8.06
CA ALA A 132 17.55 -2.74 8.89
C ALA A 132 16.94 -1.33 8.67
N GLN A 133 16.42 -1.04 7.48
CA GLN A 133 15.77 0.24 7.17
C GLN A 133 14.46 0.44 7.95
N LEU A 134 13.86 -0.63 8.47
CA LEU A 134 12.64 -0.55 9.27
C LEU A 134 12.90 -0.13 10.71
N ARG A 135 14.15 -0.19 11.21
CA ARG A 135 14.44 0.02 12.64
C ARG A 135 13.91 1.35 13.19
N ALA A 136 13.97 2.41 12.39
CA ALA A 136 13.47 3.73 12.79
C ALA A 136 11.93 3.85 12.78
N ALA A 137 11.21 2.90 12.19
CA ALA A 137 9.75 2.90 12.09
C ALA A 137 9.08 1.99 13.13
N TYR A 138 9.85 1.18 13.86
CA TYR A 138 9.35 0.18 14.80
C TYR A 138 9.89 0.42 16.21
N THR A 139 9.15 -0.05 17.21
CA THR A 139 9.70 -0.25 18.55
C THR A 139 10.65 -1.45 18.57
N LEU A 140 11.57 -1.47 19.55
CA LEU A 140 12.56 -2.55 19.66
C LEU A 140 11.93 -3.95 19.78
N PRO A 141 10.89 -4.19 20.60
CA PRO A 141 10.27 -5.51 20.69
C PRO A 141 9.68 -5.98 19.36
N VAL A 142 8.96 -5.12 18.63
CA VAL A 142 8.38 -5.49 17.34
C VAL A 142 9.47 -5.68 16.29
N PHE A 143 10.47 -4.80 16.25
CA PHE A 143 11.59 -4.92 15.32
C PHE A 143 12.38 -6.23 15.52
N THR A 144 12.64 -6.61 16.77
CA THR A 144 13.32 -7.89 17.09
C THR A 144 12.45 -9.09 16.71
N ALA A 145 11.14 -9.03 16.93
CA ALA A 145 10.21 -10.07 16.51
C ALA A 145 10.20 -10.27 14.99
N ILE A 146 10.13 -9.20 14.19
CA ILE A 146 10.09 -9.32 12.72
C ILE A 146 11.44 -9.69 12.09
N THR A 147 12.56 -9.39 12.76
CA THR A 147 13.91 -9.74 12.28
C THR A 147 14.32 -11.16 12.63
N ARG A 148 13.90 -11.66 13.80
CA ARG A 148 14.16 -13.06 14.23
C ARG A 148 13.09 -14.03 13.74
N GLY A 149 11.88 -13.54 13.49
CA GLY A 149 10.76 -14.34 13.01
C GLY A 149 10.95 -14.84 11.57
N ARG A 150 10.21 -15.89 11.21
CA ARG A 150 10.11 -16.31 9.81
C ARG A 150 9.28 -15.28 9.05
N ARG A 151 9.78 -14.85 7.89
CA ARG A 151 9.01 -14.03 6.96
C ARG A 151 7.75 -14.79 6.53
N PRO A 152 6.60 -14.12 6.35
CA PRO A 152 5.40 -14.75 5.83
C PRO A 152 5.73 -15.46 4.51
N ALA A 153 5.37 -16.73 4.40
CA ALA A 153 5.77 -17.56 3.26
C ALA A 153 5.31 -16.97 1.93
N TRP A 154 4.15 -16.33 1.88
CA TRP A 154 3.64 -15.67 0.67
C TRP A 154 4.41 -14.38 0.30
N CYS A 155 5.08 -13.72 1.25
CA CYS A 155 5.97 -12.61 0.96
C CYS A 155 7.29 -13.11 0.37
N ALA A 156 7.82 -14.24 0.84
CA ALA A 156 9.05 -14.81 0.33
C ALA A 156 8.85 -15.63 -0.96
N ALA A 157 7.68 -16.24 -1.13
CA ALA A 157 7.39 -17.16 -2.23
C ALA A 157 6.77 -16.47 -3.45
N GLY A 158 7.16 -16.95 -4.62
CA GLY A 158 6.66 -16.51 -5.92
C GLY A 158 7.33 -15.24 -6.44
N SER A 159 7.25 -15.04 -7.76
CA SER A 159 7.81 -13.89 -8.48
C SER A 159 6.76 -12.84 -8.83
N GLY A 160 5.47 -13.13 -8.64
CA GLY A 160 4.39 -12.20 -8.97
C GLY A 160 4.44 -10.91 -8.13
N PRO A 161 3.87 -9.80 -8.64
CA PRO A 161 3.88 -8.51 -7.95
C PRO A 161 3.12 -8.59 -6.63
N LEU A 162 3.68 -7.94 -5.60
CA LEU A 162 3.01 -7.71 -4.31
C LEU A 162 2.29 -6.36 -4.39
N LEU A 163 0.97 -6.40 -4.36
CA LEU A 163 0.13 -5.20 -4.44
C LEU A 163 -0.50 -4.92 -3.09
N VAL A 164 -0.28 -3.73 -2.53
CA VAL A 164 -0.95 -3.28 -1.30
C VAL A 164 -2.20 -2.52 -1.71
N GLY A 165 -3.37 -2.97 -1.24
CA GLY A 165 -4.63 -2.25 -1.43
C GLY A 165 -4.70 -0.97 -0.59
N GLY A 166 -5.85 -0.31 -0.61
CA GLY A 166 -6.07 0.89 0.19
C GLY A 166 -5.79 0.65 1.68
N VAL A 167 -4.91 1.46 2.25
CA VAL A 167 -4.59 1.45 3.68
C VAL A 167 -5.66 2.24 4.41
N ARG A 168 -6.29 1.63 5.42
CA ARG A 168 -7.25 2.29 6.31
C ARG A 168 -6.57 2.58 7.63
N VAL A 169 -6.75 3.79 8.13
CA VAL A 169 -6.19 4.25 9.39
C VAL A 169 -7.31 4.83 10.22
N ALA A 170 -7.39 4.41 11.48
CA ALA A 170 -8.25 4.99 12.49
C ALA A 170 -7.38 5.51 13.63
N GLU A 171 -7.64 6.72 14.10
CA GLU A 171 -6.97 7.30 15.27
C GLU A 171 -7.96 7.29 16.44
N PRO A 172 -8.05 6.17 17.20
CA PRO A 172 -9.02 6.05 18.30
C PRO A 172 -8.75 7.04 19.44
N VAL A 173 -7.48 7.34 19.69
CA VAL A 173 -7.01 8.32 20.68
C VAL A 173 -5.83 9.06 20.06
N GLU A 174 -5.65 10.32 20.41
CA GLU A 174 -4.52 11.13 19.95
C GLU A 174 -3.19 10.39 20.16
N GLY A 175 -2.39 10.32 19.10
CA GLY A 175 -1.08 9.67 19.14
C GLY A 175 -1.12 8.14 19.11
N VAL A 176 -2.29 7.52 18.89
CA VAL A 176 -2.44 6.08 18.64
C VAL A 176 -3.21 5.88 17.34
N ALA A 177 -2.65 5.14 16.39
CA ALA A 177 -3.31 4.83 15.13
C ALA A 177 -3.37 3.31 14.89
N GLU A 178 -4.57 2.82 14.58
CA GLU A 178 -4.81 1.46 14.11
C GLU A 178 -4.86 1.44 12.60
N VAL A 179 -4.15 0.50 12.00
CA VAL A 179 -3.94 0.42 10.55
C VAL A 179 -4.35 -0.96 10.06
N CYS A 180 -5.14 -1.00 8.99
CA CYS A 180 -5.42 -2.24 8.28
C CYS A 180 -5.30 -2.07 6.76
N ALA A 181 -4.81 -3.12 6.11
CA ALA A 181 -4.67 -3.19 4.66
C ALA A 181 -4.83 -4.64 4.18
N VAL A 182 -5.11 -4.77 2.88
CA VAL A 182 -5.11 -6.07 2.20
C VAL A 182 -4.01 -6.06 1.16
N ALA A 183 -3.00 -6.92 1.35
CA ALA A 183 -2.00 -7.20 0.33
C ALA A 183 -2.50 -8.31 -0.59
N ARG A 184 -2.09 -8.27 -1.87
CA ARG A 184 -2.42 -9.28 -2.87
C ARG A 184 -1.16 -9.76 -3.55
N ARG A 185 -1.04 -11.07 -3.72
CA ARG A 185 0.04 -11.70 -4.49
C ARG A 185 -0.42 -13.04 -5.07
N ASN A 186 -0.06 -13.33 -6.31
CA ASN A 186 -0.41 -14.58 -7.00
C ASN A 186 -1.93 -14.91 -6.93
N GLY A 187 -2.77 -13.88 -7.05
CA GLY A 187 -4.24 -14.01 -6.97
C GLY A 187 -4.81 -14.25 -5.56
N ARG A 188 -3.98 -14.27 -4.51
CA ARG A 188 -4.41 -14.44 -3.11
C ARG A 188 -4.36 -13.12 -2.35
N ALA A 189 -5.28 -12.96 -1.40
CA ALA A 189 -5.36 -11.80 -0.52
C ALA A 189 -4.82 -12.17 0.88
N HIS A 190 -4.06 -11.26 1.47
CA HIS A 190 -3.42 -11.39 2.77
C HIS A 190 -3.74 -10.17 3.60
N ALA A 191 -4.23 -10.40 4.81
CA ALA A 191 -4.54 -9.32 5.75
C ALA A 191 -3.25 -8.79 6.40
N VAL A 192 -3.18 -7.48 6.54
CA VAL A 192 -2.11 -6.79 7.26
C VAL A 192 -2.75 -5.85 8.25
N ALA A 193 -2.35 -5.94 9.51
CA ALA A 193 -2.79 -5.08 10.58
C ALA A 193 -1.58 -4.54 11.34
N ALA A 194 -1.62 -3.27 11.73
CA ALA A 194 -0.58 -2.67 12.54
C ALA A 194 -1.16 -1.66 13.53
N ARG A 195 -0.45 -1.46 14.64
CA ARG A 195 -0.70 -0.37 15.60
C ARG A 195 0.50 0.56 15.61
N LEU A 196 0.26 1.85 15.46
CA LEU A 196 1.25 2.90 15.54
C LEU A 196 1.00 3.73 16.79
N GLU A 197 2.06 4.13 17.47
CA GLU A 197 2.01 5.04 18.61
C GLU A 197 3.04 6.14 18.43
N VAL A 198 2.73 7.35 18.89
CA VAL A 198 3.68 8.45 18.92
C VAL A 198 4.65 8.24 20.09
N ILE A 199 5.91 7.98 19.77
CA ILE A 199 7.00 7.80 20.72
C ILE A 199 8.13 8.74 20.30
N ASP A 200 8.61 9.56 21.24
CA ASP A 200 9.62 10.61 20.97
C ASP A 200 9.24 11.53 19.81
N GLY A 201 7.95 11.90 19.75
CA GLY A 201 7.40 12.75 18.69
C GLY A 201 7.34 12.11 17.30
N ARG A 202 7.49 10.78 17.20
CA ARG A 202 7.45 10.04 15.93
C ARG A 202 6.51 8.86 16.02
N TRP A 203 5.75 8.62 14.96
CA TRP A 203 4.96 7.39 14.83
C TRP A 203 5.87 6.16 14.75
N ARG A 204 5.67 5.21 15.66
CA ARG A 204 6.37 3.93 15.75
C ARG A 204 5.38 2.79 15.77
N CYS A 205 5.67 1.73 15.03
CA CYS A 205 4.89 0.51 15.07
C CYS A 205 5.13 -0.25 16.38
N THR A 206 4.05 -0.47 17.13
CA THR A 206 4.01 -1.16 18.43
C THR A 206 3.34 -2.53 18.36
N ALA A 207 2.61 -2.82 17.28
CA ALA A 207 2.14 -4.15 16.95
C ALA A 207 2.05 -4.32 15.43
N LEU A 208 2.39 -5.50 14.92
CA LEU A 208 2.26 -5.85 13.51
C LEU A 208 1.77 -7.29 13.39
N GLN A 209 0.76 -7.50 12.54
CA GLN A 209 0.30 -8.82 12.13
C GLN A 209 0.19 -8.89 10.61
N VAL A 210 0.73 -9.97 10.06
CA VAL A 210 0.67 -10.29 8.63
C VAL A 210 0.16 -11.72 8.49
N GLY A 211 -0.99 -11.88 7.82
CA GLY A 211 -1.65 -13.17 7.59
C GLY A 211 -1.12 -13.91 6.38
#